data_AF-A0A964HCU6-F1
#
_entry.id   AF-A0A964HCU6-F1
#
_cell.length_a   1.000
_cell.length_b   1.000
_cell.length_c   1.000
_cell.angle_alpha   90.00
_cell.angle_beta   90.00
_cell.angle_gamma   90.00
#
_symmetry.space_group_name_H-M   'P 1'
#
loop_
_entity.id
_entity.type
_entity.pdbx_description
1 polymer ?
#
loop_
_entity_poly.entity_id
_entity_poly.type
_entity_poly.pdbx_seq_one_letter_code
_entity_poly.pdbx_strand_id
1 'polypeptide(L)'
;MLARLDAAARGQVLQADLRALGVTQVPPFPVAYHGAPPGPELLFNEKRMNLARWPNDGWTTIARILEPGSRPRDGDSRGLAGSFEYAGDRPTRWRATDGVWLQGYWCYDWYDEVIQVATIDTARRRISLAAPHVYSLMQGNPSPRRYRALNVLEELDQPGEFVVDRGIGRLYFWPPAGLDGARVTLATLDAPLIALQDASWVRLQGLVLEAGLDNGIEVTQGTGCEIRNCEVRNLRRLGIRVTGGTGHRVISCDIHHTGQGGLVLGGGDRKTVTPAGHEAVDNHIWRFSEHQLTSAYGLSFEGVGNRAAHNLIHDAPHQAVFVGGNDHVFELNEVH
;
A
#
# COMPACT_ATOMS: atom_id res chain seq x y z
N MET A 1 3.91 -8.83 27.84
CA MET A 1 4.19 -7.77 26.86
C MET A 1 5.67 -7.39 26.85
N LEU A 2 6.25 -6.78 27.91
CA LEU A 2 7.68 -6.39 27.95
C LEU A 2 8.67 -7.51 27.61
N ALA A 3 8.38 -8.75 28.01
CA ALA A 3 9.23 -9.91 27.70
C ALA A 3 9.20 -10.35 26.23
N ARG A 4 8.17 -9.92 25.45
CA ARG A 4 8.03 -10.23 24.02
C ARG A 4 8.75 -9.20 23.15
N LEU A 5 8.83 -7.95 23.60
CA LEU A 5 9.58 -6.93 22.88
C LEU A 5 11.07 -7.29 22.81
N ASP A 6 11.70 -6.90 21.70
CA ASP A 6 13.14 -6.92 21.60
C ASP A 6 13.77 -6.13 22.76
N ALA A 7 14.94 -6.56 23.21
CA ALA A 7 15.63 -5.92 24.31
C ALA A 7 15.89 -4.43 24.03
N ALA A 8 16.19 -4.07 22.77
CA ALA A 8 16.41 -2.68 22.36
C ALA A 8 15.17 -1.79 22.52
N ALA A 9 13.97 -2.36 22.36
CA ALA A 9 12.71 -1.63 22.39
C ALA A 9 12.14 -1.41 23.81
N ARG A 10 12.66 -2.14 24.80
CA ARG A 10 12.18 -2.05 26.19
C ARG A 10 12.47 -0.66 26.76
N GLY A 11 11.42 0.01 27.22
CA GLY A 11 11.50 1.37 27.75
C GLY A 11 11.40 2.48 26.70
N GLN A 12 11.41 2.13 25.41
CA GLN A 12 11.25 3.07 24.29
C GLN A 12 9.84 3.04 23.70
N VAL A 13 9.20 1.87 23.73
CA VAL A 13 7.85 1.67 23.20
C VAL A 13 6.79 2.30 24.10
N LEU A 14 6.03 3.21 23.50
CA LEU A 14 4.81 3.77 24.07
C LEU A 14 3.61 2.90 23.70
N GLN A 15 2.55 3.01 24.49
CA GLN A 15 1.28 2.33 24.21
C GLN A 15 0.10 3.29 24.33
N ALA A 16 -0.92 3.07 23.50
CA ALA A 16 -2.19 3.78 23.56
C ALA A 16 -3.36 2.81 23.41
N ASP A 17 -4.43 3.06 24.16
CA ASP A 17 -5.71 2.37 24.00
C ASP A 17 -6.47 2.97 22.83
N LEU A 18 -6.74 2.16 21.79
CA LEU A 18 -7.39 2.64 20.57
C LEU A 18 -8.84 3.05 20.81
N ARG A 19 -9.56 2.39 21.73
CA ARG A 19 -10.94 2.74 22.05
C ARG A 19 -10.99 4.07 22.80
N ALA A 20 -10.04 4.32 23.69
CA ALA A 20 -9.91 5.61 24.36
C ALA A 20 -9.60 6.77 23.38
N LEU A 21 -8.96 6.46 22.24
CA LEU A 21 -8.74 7.40 21.14
C LEU A 21 -9.93 7.50 20.16
N GLY A 22 -11.07 6.87 20.47
CA GLY A 22 -12.25 6.87 19.61
C GLY A 22 -12.19 5.88 18.44
N VAL A 23 -11.14 5.07 18.32
CA VAL A 23 -10.99 4.03 17.29
C VAL A 23 -11.61 2.74 17.81
N THR A 24 -12.90 2.57 17.49
CA THR A 24 -13.70 1.43 17.98
C THR A 24 -13.70 0.23 17.02
N GLN A 25 -13.38 0.47 15.75
CA GLN A 25 -13.31 -0.56 14.70
C GLN A 25 -11.89 -0.63 14.16
N VAL A 26 -11.24 -1.78 14.34
CA VAL A 26 -9.94 -2.08 13.75
C VAL A 26 -10.08 -3.41 13.02
N PRO A 27 -10.26 -3.41 11.70
CA PRO A 27 -10.48 -4.63 10.95
C PRO A 27 -9.28 -5.58 11.11
N PRO A 28 -9.51 -6.90 11.25
CA PRO A 28 -8.44 -7.88 11.18
C PRO A 28 -7.79 -7.85 9.81
N PHE A 29 -6.51 -8.23 9.74
CA PHE A 29 -5.92 -8.55 8.45
C PHE A 29 -6.62 -9.79 7.85
N PRO A 30 -7.01 -9.75 6.57
CA PRO A 30 -7.46 -10.92 5.85
C PRO A 30 -6.41 -12.03 5.86
N VAL A 31 -6.83 -13.28 5.68
CA VAL A 31 -5.92 -14.43 5.58
C VAL A 31 -4.91 -14.23 4.44
N ALA A 32 -5.37 -13.68 3.31
CA ALA A 32 -4.51 -13.24 2.22
C ALA A 32 -5.03 -11.92 1.62
N TYR A 33 -4.14 -11.02 1.20
CA TYR A 33 -4.48 -9.77 0.53
C TYR A 33 -3.30 -9.22 -0.29
N HIS A 34 -3.62 -8.27 -1.19
CA HIS A 34 -2.63 -7.56 -2.01
C HIS A 34 -2.61 -6.07 -1.65
N GLY A 35 -1.43 -5.46 -1.68
CA GLY A 35 -1.25 -4.04 -1.40
C GLY A 35 -1.25 -3.71 0.09
N ALA A 36 -1.97 -2.65 0.48
CA ALA A 36 -1.83 -2.07 1.80
C ALA A 36 -2.48 -2.91 2.91
N PRO A 37 -1.85 -2.99 4.10
CA PRO A 37 -2.44 -3.63 5.26
C PRO A 37 -3.72 -2.90 5.71
N PRO A 38 -4.84 -3.61 5.97
CA PRO A 38 -6.07 -2.98 6.43
C PRO A 38 -6.01 -2.57 7.91
N GLY A 39 -6.67 -1.46 8.25
CA GLY A 39 -6.67 -0.89 9.59
C GLY A 39 -6.12 0.53 9.58
N PRO A 40 -5.75 1.10 10.74
CA PRO A 40 -5.23 2.46 10.79
C PRO A 40 -3.74 2.54 10.42
N GLU A 41 -3.31 3.73 9.99
CA GLU A 41 -1.91 4.06 9.71
C GLU A 41 -1.40 5.15 10.64
N LEU A 42 -0.16 5.02 11.09
CA LEU A 42 0.45 5.98 11.99
C LEU A 42 1.39 6.92 11.22
N LEU A 43 1.29 8.22 11.51
CA LEU A 43 2.21 9.24 11.05
C LEU A 43 2.83 9.97 12.24
N PHE A 44 4.09 10.33 12.09
CA PHE A 44 4.83 11.14 13.06
C PHE A 44 5.49 12.30 12.31
N ASN A 45 5.11 13.53 12.65
CA ASN A 45 5.55 14.76 11.97
C ASN A 45 5.48 14.59 10.45
N GLU A 46 4.29 14.25 9.96
CA GLU A 46 3.95 14.12 8.53
C GLU A 46 4.63 12.95 7.80
N LYS A 47 5.45 12.16 8.49
CA LYS A 47 6.06 10.95 7.93
C LYS A 47 5.27 9.71 8.30
N ARG A 48 5.00 8.85 7.32
CA ARG A 48 4.41 7.51 7.53
C ARG A 48 5.36 6.63 8.36
N MET A 49 4.83 6.03 9.42
CA MET A 49 5.54 5.04 10.24
C MET A 49 5.40 3.65 9.64
N ASN A 50 6.36 2.77 9.93
CA ASN A 50 6.34 1.39 9.45
C ASN A 50 5.60 0.49 10.43
N LEU A 51 4.81 -0.46 9.93
CA LEU A 51 4.48 -1.62 10.76
C LEU A 51 5.79 -2.32 11.13
N ALA A 52 5.91 -2.72 12.40
CA ALA A 52 7.01 -3.56 12.85
C ALA A 52 7.14 -4.78 11.95
N ARG A 53 8.31 -4.94 11.35
CA ARG A 53 8.54 -5.89 10.27
C ARG A 53 9.89 -6.54 10.39
N TRP A 54 10.04 -7.70 9.75
CA TRP A 54 11.34 -8.33 9.62
C TRP A 54 11.58 -8.88 8.21
N PRO A 55 12.75 -8.62 7.60
CA PRO A 55 13.80 -7.74 8.10
C PRO A 55 13.35 -6.26 8.12
N ASN A 56 14.03 -5.46 8.93
CA ASN A 56 13.79 -4.01 9.04
C ASN A 56 13.94 -3.32 7.70
N ASP A 57 14.89 -3.78 6.87
CA ASP A 57 15.12 -3.31 5.52
C ASP A 57 15.15 -4.46 4.51
N GLY A 58 14.64 -4.20 3.32
CA GLY A 58 14.64 -5.15 2.22
C GLY A 58 13.78 -6.39 2.49
N TRP A 59 14.34 -7.55 2.16
CA TRP A 59 13.65 -8.85 2.18
C TRP A 59 14.58 -9.95 2.66
N THR A 60 14.02 -10.98 3.29
CA THR A 60 14.70 -12.26 3.46
C THR A 60 14.30 -13.24 2.35
N THR A 61 14.94 -14.39 2.27
CA THR A 61 14.68 -15.41 1.25
C THR A 61 14.14 -16.71 1.84
N ILE A 62 13.33 -17.40 1.03
CA ILE A 62 12.93 -18.78 1.29
C ILE A 62 14.16 -19.67 1.08
N ALA A 63 14.48 -20.51 2.06
CA ALA A 63 15.60 -21.45 1.95
C ALA A 63 15.26 -22.60 0.98
N ARG A 64 14.04 -23.15 1.11
CA ARG A 64 13.54 -24.21 0.23
C ARG A 64 12.02 -24.27 0.23
N ILE A 65 11.40 -24.36 -0.94
CA ILE A 65 9.96 -24.65 -1.04
C ILE A 65 9.75 -26.13 -0.69
N LEU A 66 8.86 -26.41 0.26
CA LEU A 66 8.55 -27.77 0.69
C LEU A 66 7.28 -28.29 0.01
N GLU A 67 6.22 -27.46 0.05
CA GLU A 67 4.95 -27.73 -0.60
C GLU A 67 4.55 -26.49 -1.40
N PRO A 68 4.35 -26.60 -2.72
CA PRO A 68 4.00 -25.45 -3.53
C PRO A 68 2.57 -24.93 -3.24
N GLY A 69 1.67 -25.80 -2.78
CA GLY A 69 0.25 -25.48 -2.64
C GLY A 69 -0.48 -25.39 -3.99
N SER A 70 -1.76 -25.06 -3.95
CA SER A 70 -2.60 -24.90 -5.14
C SER A 70 -2.17 -23.72 -6.00
N ARG A 71 -2.52 -23.77 -7.31
CA ARG A 71 -2.31 -22.67 -8.27
C ARG A 71 -3.65 -22.13 -8.80
N PRO A 72 -4.36 -21.28 -8.04
CA PRO A 72 -5.67 -20.75 -8.43
C PRO A 72 -5.70 -20.07 -9.79
N ARG A 73 -4.60 -19.43 -10.23
CA ARG A 73 -4.51 -18.78 -11.55
C ARG A 73 -4.90 -19.71 -12.70
N ASP A 74 -4.58 -20.99 -12.58
CA ASP A 74 -4.78 -21.99 -13.63
C ASP A 74 -6.07 -22.80 -13.40
N GLY A 75 -6.93 -22.37 -12.46
CA GLY A 75 -8.20 -23.01 -12.12
C GLY A 75 -8.13 -24.09 -11.06
N ASP A 76 -6.99 -24.28 -10.39
CA ASP A 76 -6.87 -25.25 -9.28
C ASP A 76 -7.63 -24.77 -8.03
N SER A 77 -8.71 -25.49 -7.70
CA SER A 77 -9.65 -25.16 -6.62
C SER A 77 -9.46 -25.99 -5.34
N ARG A 78 -8.40 -26.81 -5.24
CA ARG A 78 -8.17 -27.66 -4.06
C ARG A 78 -7.89 -26.86 -2.78
N GLY A 79 -7.47 -25.61 -2.90
CA GLY A 79 -7.25 -24.71 -1.76
C GLY A 79 -6.06 -25.10 -0.87
N LEU A 80 -5.10 -25.86 -1.38
CA LEU A 80 -3.95 -26.33 -0.59
C LEU A 80 -2.98 -25.18 -0.34
N ALA A 81 -2.73 -24.84 0.92
CA ALA A 81 -1.73 -23.83 1.27
C ALA A 81 -0.30 -24.33 1.01
N GLY A 82 0.61 -23.40 0.70
CA GLY A 82 2.03 -23.71 0.52
C GLY A 82 2.80 -23.72 1.84
N SER A 83 3.95 -24.39 1.85
CA SER A 83 4.89 -24.34 2.98
C SER A 83 6.34 -24.32 2.50
N PHE A 84 7.19 -23.73 3.33
CA PHE A 84 8.59 -23.55 2.99
C PHE A 84 9.50 -23.62 4.22
N GLU A 85 10.76 -23.93 3.98
CA GLU A 85 11.83 -23.90 4.96
C GLU A 85 12.44 -22.49 5.02
N TYR A 86 12.57 -21.95 6.22
CA TYR A 86 13.21 -20.64 6.46
C TYR A 86 14.63 -20.79 6.99
N ALA A 87 15.45 -19.75 6.79
CA ALA A 87 16.79 -19.65 7.33
C ALA A 87 16.83 -18.81 8.62
N GLY A 88 17.87 -19.02 9.44
CA GLY A 88 18.09 -18.28 10.68
C GLY A 88 17.20 -18.72 11.83
N ASP A 89 17.14 -17.88 12.86
CA ASP A 89 16.42 -18.11 14.11
C ASP A 89 15.27 -17.13 14.32
N ARG A 90 15.14 -16.08 13.51
CA ARG A 90 14.15 -15.02 13.74
C ARG A 90 12.72 -15.55 13.92
N PRO A 91 12.22 -16.46 13.06
CA PRO A 91 10.86 -16.99 13.22
C PRO A 91 10.62 -17.77 14.52
N THR A 92 11.66 -18.18 15.25
CA THR A 92 11.52 -18.85 16.55
C THR A 92 10.93 -17.96 17.64
N ARG A 93 11.01 -16.63 17.46
CA ARG A 93 10.45 -15.64 18.38
C ARG A 93 8.97 -15.39 18.12
N TRP A 94 8.49 -15.66 16.90
CA TRP A 94 7.17 -15.24 16.45
C TRP A 94 6.06 -16.13 17.00
N ARG A 95 4.94 -15.51 17.35
CA ARG A 95 3.72 -16.21 17.80
C ARG A 95 2.70 -16.21 16.68
N ALA A 96 2.67 -17.27 15.86
CA ALA A 96 1.70 -17.39 14.76
C ALA A 96 0.24 -17.24 15.23
N THR A 97 -0.08 -17.70 16.44
CA THR A 97 -1.41 -17.57 17.09
C THR A 97 -1.82 -16.13 17.34
N ASP A 98 -0.87 -15.23 17.51
CA ASP A 98 -1.12 -13.80 17.75
C ASP A 98 -1.32 -13.05 16.42
N GLY A 99 -1.18 -13.76 15.29
CA GLY A 99 -1.31 -13.24 13.93
C GLY A 99 0.02 -12.73 13.39
N VAL A 100 0.62 -13.52 12.49
CA VAL A 100 1.82 -13.14 11.72
C VAL A 100 1.46 -13.23 10.25
N TRP A 101 1.76 -12.18 9.50
CA TRP A 101 1.57 -12.15 8.05
C TRP A 101 2.91 -11.97 7.36
N LEU A 102 3.07 -12.65 6.23
CA LEU A 102 4.24 -12.51 5.39
C LEU A 102 3.83 -11.85 4.09
N GLN A 103 4.44 -10.72 3.75
CA GLN A 103 4.42 -10.22 2.38
C GLN A 103 5.51 -10.95 1.60
N GLY A 104 5.20 -11.50 0.44
CA GLY A 104 6.20 -12.23 -0.33
C GLY A 104 5.95 -12.24 -1.82
N TYR A 105 7.05 -12.33 -2.57
CA TYR A 105 7.03 -12.63 -4.00
C TYR A 105 7.16 -14.13 -4.18
N TRP A 106 6.03 -14.83 -4.08
CA TRP A 106 5.98 -16.28 -3.90
C TRP A 106 6.27 -17.09 -5.17
N CYS A 107 6.05 -16.50 -6.35
CA CYS A 107 6.26 -17.15 -7.65
C CYS A 107 7.01 -16.27 -8.65
N TYR A 108 6.49 -15.06 -8.87
CA TYR A 108 7.05 -14.08 -9.80
C TYR A 108 7.37 -12.78 -9.06
N ASP A 109 8.36 -12.01 -9.54
CA ASP A 109 8.76 -10.75 -8.88
C ASP A 109 7.89 -9.54 -9.24
N TRP A 110 6.90 -9.74 -10.11
CA TRP A 110 5.91 -8.72 -10.47
C TRP A 110 4.60 -8.85 -9.68
N TYR A 111 4.47 -9.86 -8.83
CA TYR A 111 3.28 -10.07 -8.00
C TYR A 111 3.67 -10.53 -6.60
N ASP A 112 3.50 -9.65 -5.62
CA ASP A 112 3.55 -10.04 -4.22
C ASP A 112 2.16 -10.33 -3.68
N GLU A 113 2.08 -11.08 -2.59
CA GLU A 113 0.86 -11.23 -1.83
C GLU A 113 1.22 -11.29 -0.35
N VAL A 114 0.35 -10.74 0.51
CA VAL A 114 0.48 -10.89 1.95
C VAL A 114 -0.37 -12.05 2.40
N ILE A 115 0.24 -13.06 3.03
CA ILE A 115 -0.44 -14.29 3.47
C ILE A 115 -0.14 -14.56 4.95
N GLN A 116 -1.18 -14.89 5.71
CA GLN A 116 -1.06 -15.26 7.12
C GLN A 116 -0.26 -16.56 7.28
N VAL A 117 0.55 -16.61 8.33
CA VAL A 117 1.22 -17.83 8.79
C VAL A 117 0.22 -18.68 9.57
N ALA A 118 0.00 -19.92 9.13
CA ALA A 118 -0.80 -20.90 9.86
C ALA A 118 0.01 -21.51 11.02
N THR A 119 1.23 -21.98 10.74
CA THR A 119 2.10 -22.60 11.74
C THR A 119 3.57 -22.30 11.50
N ILE A 120 4.34 -22.31 12.60
CA ILE A 120 5.81 -22.24 12.59
C ILE A 120 6.31 -23.46 13.37
N ASP A 121 6.93 -24.41 12.67
CA ASP A 121 7.67 -25.53 13.27
C ASP A 121 9.13 -25.12 13.39
N THR A 122 9.56 -24.78 14.60
CA THR A 122 10.93 -24.30 14.89
C THR A 122 11.97 -25.42 14.88
N ALA A 123 11.56 -26.66 15.14
CA ALA A 123 12.44 -27.82 15.09
C ALA A 123 12.80 -28.18 13.65
N ARG A 124 11.84 -28.08 12.73
CA ARG A 124 12.02 -28.36 11.30
C ARG A 124 12.27 -27.11 10.45
N ARG A 125 12.30 -25.92 11.07
CA ARG A 125 12.40 -24.61 10.40
C ARG A 125 11.41 -24.43 9.26
N ARG A 126 10.16 -24.84 9.50
CA ARG A 126 9.08 -24.79 8.49
C ARG A 126 8.06 -23.72 8.87
N ILE A 127 7.70 -22.91 7.88
CA ILE A 127 6.52 -22.05 7.91
C ILE A 127 5.48 -22.65 6.95
N SER A 128 4.26 -22.83 7.45
CA SER A 128 3.10 -23.16 6.62
C SER A 128 2.19 -21.94 6.52
N LEU A 129 1.81 -21.58 5.29
CA LEU A 129 0.87 -20.48 5.04
C LEU A 129 -0.57 -20.92 5.31
N ALA A 130 -1.46 -19.96 5.53
CA ALA A 130 -2.88 -20.21 5.80
C ALA A 130 -3.77 -20.21 4.54
N ALA A 131 -3.23 -19.83 3.39
CA ALA A 131 -3.92 -19.82 2.11
C ALA A 131 -2.96 -20.18 0.95
N PRO A 132 -3.48 -20.67 -0.20
CA PRO A 132 -2.70 -20.77 -1.42
C PRO A 132 -2.36 -19.37 -1.96
N HIS A 133 -1.17 -19.22 -2.52
CA HIS A 133 -0.84 -18.06 -3.36
C HIS A 133 -1.45 -18.24 -4.76
N VAL A 134 -1.92 -17.16 -5.39
CA VAL A 134 -2.58 -17.22 -6.72
C VAL A 134 -1.74 -17.92 -7.80
N TYR A 135 -0.41 -17.79 -7.76
CA TYR A 135 0.54 -18.48 -8.66
C TYR A 135 1.25 -19.67 -8.02
N SER A 136 0.79 -20.18 -6.86
CA SER A 136 1.49 -21.18 -6.04
C SER A 136 2.85 -20.69 -5.52
N LEU A 137 3.51 -21.44 -4.65
CA LEU A 137 4.89 -21.21 -4.22
C LEU A 137 5.81 -21.96 -5.19
N MET A 138 6.42 -21.24 -6.13
CA MET A 138 7.20 -21.85 -7.21
C MET A 138 8.36 -20.95 -7.62
N GLN A 139 9.37 -21.52 -8.27
CA GLN A 139 10.44 -20.73 -8.89
C GLN A 139 9.97 -20.26 -10.28
N GLY A 140 9.15 -19.20 -10.34
CA GLY A 140 8.57 -18.68 -11.59
C GLY A 140 9.54 -17.87 -12.46
N ASN A 141 10.61 -17.34 -11.88
CA ASN A 141 11.73 -16.69 -12.58
C ASN A 141 13.06 -17.02 -11.85
N PRO A 142 14.25 -16.57 -12.31
CA PRO A 142 15.52 -16.94 -11.67
C PRO A 142 15.79 -16.36 -10.28
N SER A 143 15.09 -15.31 -9.84
CA SER A 143 15.39 -14.61 -8.58
C SER A 143 15.00 -15.45 -7.36
N PRO A 144 15.71 -15.37 -6.23
CA PRO A 144 15.28 -16.02 -4.98
C PRO A 144 13.87 -15.60 -4.57
N ARG A 145 13.05 -16.55 -4.13
CA ARG A 145 11.74 -16.23 -3.55
C ARG A 145 11.95 -15.50 -2.22
N ARG A 146 11.33 -14.33 -2.07
CA ARG A 146 11.62 -13.39 -0.99
C ARG A 146 10.37 -13.03 -0.21
N TYR A 147 10.53 -12.78 1.09
CA TYR A 147 9.43 -12.41 1.97
C TYR A 147 9.89 -11.49 3.12
N ARG A 148 8.93 -10.84 3.77
CA ARG A 148 9.11 -10.11 5.03
C ARG A 148 7.89 -10.31 5.92
N ALA A 149 8.10 -10.39 7.23
CA ALA A 149 7.02 -10.45 8.21
C ALA A 149 6.47 -9.05 8.50
N LEU A 150 5.18 -8.94 8.79
CA LEU A 150 4.48 -7.68 9.04
C LEU A 150 3.66 -7.74 10.34
N ASN A 151 3.62 -6.61 11.06
CA ASN A 151 2.85 -6.39 12.30
C ASN A 151 3.18 -7.40 13.41
N VAL A 152 4.47 -7.70 13.61
CA VAL A 152 4.94 -8.64 14.64
C VAL A 152 5.49 -7.88 15.83
N LEU A 153 4.92 -8.09 17.03
CA LEU A 153 5.33 -7.38 18.25
C LEU A 153 6.80 -7.62 18.62
N GLU A 154 7.28 -8.84 18.40
CA GLU A 154 8.66 -9.23 18.65
C GLU A 154 9.68 -8.54 17.71
N GLU A 155 9.18 -7.94 16.62
CA GLU A 155 9.94 -7.22 15.58
C GLU A 155 9.73 -5.71 15.68
N LEU A 156 9.08 -5.21 16.74
CA LEU A 156 9.10 -3.78 17.06
C LEU A 156 10.44 -3.48 17.73
N ASP A 157 11.46 -3.17 16.93
CA ASP A 157 12.85 -3.18 17.39
C ASP A 157 13.69 -1.95 16.97
N GLN A 158 13.08 -1.00 16.26
CA GLN A 158 13.71 0.27 15.92
C GLN A 158 12.75 1.47 15.99
N PRO A 159 13.26 2.70 16.12
CA PRO A 159 12.43 3.90 16.08
C PRO A 159 11.71 4.06 14.75
N GLY A 160 10.47 4.54 14.80
CA GLY A 160 9.60 4.73 13.62
C GLY A 160 8.70 3.52 13.31
N GLU A 161 8.73 2.50 14.14
CA GLU A 161 7.88 1.31 14.00
C GLU A 161 6.70 1.31 14.96
N PHE A 162 5.60 0.69 14.54
CA PHE A 162 4.42 0.49 15.36
C PHE A 162 3.78 -0.88 15.14
N VAL A 163 2.98 -1.31 16.12
CA VAL A 163 2.16 -2.52 16.06
C VAL A 163 0.75 -2.18 16.51
N VAL A 164 -0.22 -2.72 15.79
CA VAL A 164 -1.63 -2.68 16.19
C VAL A 164 -2.03 -4.07 16.66
N ASP A 165 -2.23 -4.19 17.97
CA ASP A 165 -2.81 -5.37 18.60
C ASP A 165 -4.33 -5.24 18.58
N ARG A 166 -4.93 -5.95 17.62
CA ARG A 166 -6.37 -5.89 17.34
C ARG A 166 -7.20 -6.66 18.36
N GLY A 167 -6.63 -7.69 18.98
CA GLY A 167 -7.33 -8.53 19.95
C GLY A 167 -7.71 -7.75 21.21
N ILE A 168 -6.83 -6.85 21.65
CA ILE A 168 -7.06 -6.00 22.82
C ILE A 168 -7.24 -4.51 22.48
N GLY A 169 -7.18 -4.13 21.21
CA GLY A 169 -7.37 -2.74 20.76
C GLY A 169 -6.26 -1.80 21.25
N ARG A 170 -4.99 -2.20 21.09
CA ARG A 170 -3.83 -1.42 21.56
C ARG A 170 -2.88 -1.07 20.44
N LEU A 171 -2.42 0.18 20.43
CA LEU A 171 -1.31 0.65 19.60
C LEU A 171 -0.03 0.59 20.44
N TYR A 172 1.02 0.02 19.88
CA TYR A 172 2.40 0.10 20.38
C TYR A 172 3.23 0.88 19.38
N PHE A 173 4.02 1.85 19.83
CA PHE A 173 4.78 2.74 18.95
C PHE A 173 6.13 3.08 19.56
N TRP A 174 7.21 2.97 18.78
CA TRP A 174 8.50 3.54 19.12
C TRP A 174 8.69 4.86 18.35
N PRO A 175 8.53 6.04 19.00
CA PRO A 175 8.72 7.32 18.34
C PRO A 175 10.14 7.51 17.79
N PRO A 176 10.30 8.06 16.57
CA PRO A 176 11.63 8.34 16.01
C PRO A 176 12.33 9.53 16.69
N ALA A 177 11.59 10.37 17.40
CA ALA A 177 12.10 11.51 18.16
C ALA A 177 11.23 11.75 19.41
N GLY A 178 11.65 12.68 20.27
CA GLY A 178 10.86 13.11 21.43
C GLY A 178 9.45 13.61 21.04
N LEU A 179 8.50 13.48 21.95
CA LEU A 179 7.10 13.86 21.72
C LEU A 179 6.81 15.37 21.89
N ASP A 180 7.75 16.14 22.44
CA ASP A 180 7.53 17.56 22.68
C ASP A 180 7.37 18.32 21.36
N GLY A 181 6.22 18.97 21.18
CA GLY A 181 5.82 19.61 19.92
C GLY A 181 5.55 18.66 18.75
N ALA A 182 5.56 17.33 18.95
CA ALA A 182 5.36 16.37 17.86
C ALA A 182 3.87 16.21 17.50
N ARG A 183 3.59 16.04 16.21
CA ARG A 183 2.28 15.65 15.69
C ARG A 183 2.26 14.16 15.43
N VAL A 184 1.49 13.42 16.23
CA VAL A 184 1.23 11.99 16.05
C VAL A 184 -0.19 11.82 15.51
N THR A 185 -0.32 11.35 14.27
CA THR A 185 -1.61 11.19 13.60
C THR A 185 -1.90 9.71 13.38
N LEU A 186 -3.08 9.25 13.77
CA LEU A 186 -3.58 7.92 13.43
C LEU A 186 -4.68 8.07 12.37
N ALA A 187 -4.37 7.73 11.13
CA ALA A 187 -5.29 7.78 10.01
C ALA A 187 -6.33 6.64 10.10
N THR A 188 -7.61 7.00 10.02
CA THR A 188 -8.74 6.05 10.18
C THR A 188 -9.82 6.19 9.12
N LEU A 189 -9.84 7.28 8.34
CA LEU A 189 -10.84 7.53 7.32
C LEU A 189 -10.58 6.66 6.07
N ASP A 190 -11.39 5.62 5.89
CA ASP A 190 -11.37 4.70 4.75
C ASP A 190 -12.40 5.11 3.68
N ALA A 191 -12.28 6.36 3.24
CA ALA A 191 -13.05 6.97 2.18
C ALA A 191 -12.24 8.13 1.57
N PRO A 192 -12.58 8.60 0.35
CA PRO A 192 -11.91 9.75 -0.24
C PRO A 192 -11.97 10.97 0.68
N LEU A 193 -10.87 11.74 0.78
CA LEU A 193 -10.88 12.97 1.59
C LEU A 193 -11.84 14.01 0.98
N ILE A 194 -11.88 14.08 -0.35
CA ILE A 194 -12.89 14.85 -1.10
C ILE A 194 -13.43 13.98 -2.24
N ALA A 195 -14.75 13.87 -2.34
CA ALA A 195 -15.43 13.22 -3.45
C ALA A 195 -16.32 14.22 -4.20
N LEU A 196 -16.10 14.36 -5.51
CA LEU A 196 -16.96 15.10 -6.43
C LEU A 196 -17.70 14.09 -7.32
N GLN A 197 -19.01 13.96 -7.13
CA GLN A 197 -19.84 13.00 -7.87
C GLN A 197 -20.83 13.76 -8.75
N ASP A 198 -20.78 13.53 -10.06
CA ASP A 198 -21.59 14.20 -11.09
C ASP A 198 -21.57 15.74 -10.97
N ALA A 199 -20.43 16.27 -10.51
CA ALA A 199 -20.24 17.70 -10.31
C ALA A 199 -19.74 18.36 -11.60
N SER A 200 -20.15 19.60 -11.85
CA SER A 200 -19.66 20.36 -12.98
C SER A 200 -19.13 21.72 -12.57
N TRP A 201 -18.00 22.12 -13.17
CA TRP A 201 -17.39 23.45 -12.98
C TRP A 201 -16.97 23.76 -11.54
N VAL A 202 -16.61 22.73 -10.77
CA VAL A 202 -16.06 22.88 -9.42
C VAL A 202 -14.54 23.00 -9.50
N ARG A 203 -13.97 23.97 -8.78
CA ARG A 203 -12.53 24.10 -8.62
C ARG A 203 -12.12 23.86 -7.17
N LEU A 204 -11.23 22.90 -6.96
CA LEU A 204 -10.47 22.72 -5.71
C LEU A 204 -9.09 23.35 -5.90
N GLN A 205 -8.70 24.26 -5.01
CA GLN A 205 -7.45 25.00 -5.18
C GLN A 205 -6.72 25.29 -3.86
N GLY A 206 -5.39 25.08 -3.84
CA GLY A 206 -4.55 25.51 -2.73
C GLY A 206 -4.72 24.69 -1.45
N LEU A 207 -5.15 23.43 -1.57
CA LEU A 207 -5.41 22.55 -0.43
C LEU A 207 -4.25 21.60 -0.18
N VAL A 208 -3.97 21.35 1.11
CA VAL A 208 -3.15 20.21 1.56
C VAL A 208 -4.10 19.13 2.07
N LEU A 209 -4.07 17.96 1.45
CA LEU A 209 -4.90 16.81 1.80
C LEU A 209 -4.00 15.62 2.16
N GLU A 210 -4.15 15.11 3.38
CA GLU A 210 -3.24 14.07 3.88
C GLU A 210 -3.88 13.08 4.86
N ALA A 211 -3.17 11.99 5.12
CA ALA A 211 -3.50 10.99 6.15
C ALA A 211 -4.87 10.29 5.94
N GLY A 212 -5.18 9.94 4.69
CA GLY A 212 -6.36 9.16 4.31
C GLY A 212 -6.03 7.70 3.99
N LEU A 213 -6.99 6.80 4.24
CA LEU A 213 -6.86 5.37 3.95
C LEU A 213 -7.42 4.95 2.58
N ASP A 214 -8.19 5.83 1.92
CA ASP A 214 -8.57 5.69 0.52
C ASP A 214 -7.85 6.77 -0.33
N ASN A 215 -8.45 7.19 -1.44
CA ASN A 215 -7.92 8.20 -2.34
C ASN A 215 -7.92 9.59 -1.67
N GLY A 216 -7.03 10.48 -2.09
CA GLY A 216 -7.07 11.88 -1.63
C GLY A 216 -8.29 12.61 -2.21
N ILE A 217 -8.31 12.79 -3.52
CA ILE A 217 -9.43 13.42 -4.25
C ILE A 217 -9.98 12.42 -5.25
N GLU A 218 -11.29 12.23 -5.24
CA GLU A 218 -11.99 11.42 -6.23
C GLU A 218 -13.03 12.24 -6.99
N VAL A 219 -12.95 12.21 -8.32
CA VAL A 219 -13.92 12.82 -9.24
C VAL A 219 -14.55 11.70 -10.06
N THR A 220 -15.88 11.58 -9.97
CA THR A 220 -16.66 10.61 -10.74
C THR A 220 -17.77 11.31 -11.52
N GLN A 221 -17.80 11.12 -12.84
CA GLN A 221 -18.76 11.79 -13.73
C GLN A 221 -18.70 13.33 -13.66
N GLY A 222 -19.62 13.99 -14.37
CA GLY A 222 -19.70 15.43 -14.43
C GLY A 222 -18.84 16.05 -15.54
N THR A 223 -18.60 17.36 -15.44
CA THR A 223 -17.94 18.12 -16.53
C THR A 223 -17.05 19.25 -15.99
N GLY A 224 -15.81 19.32 -16.47
CA GLY A 224 -14.99 20.52 -16.31
C GLY A 224 -14.58 20.87 -14.89
N CYS A 225 -14.58 19.91 -13.96
CA CYS A 225 -13.99 20.11 -12.63
C CYS A 225 -12.46 20.24 -12.71
N GLU A 226 -11.89 21.12 -11.90
CA GLU A 226 -10.46 21.39 -11.85
C GLU A 226 -9.89 21.18 -10.44
N ILE A 227 -8.76 20.50 -10.36
CA ILE A 227 -7.95 20.37 -9.14
C ILE A 227 -6.63 21.09 -9.44
N ARG A 228 -6.32 22.14 -8.67
CA ARG A 228 -5.22 23.05 -8.98
C ARG A 228 -4.36 23.39 -7.77
N ASN A 229 -3.04 23.40 -7.91
CA ASN A 229 -2.14 23.87 -6.84
C ASN A 229 -2.42 23.19 -5.49
N CYS A 230 -2.73 21.89 -5.51
CA CYS A 230 -2.99 21.11 -4.31
C CYS A 230 -1.81 20.19 -4.00
N GLU A 231 -1.55 19.97 -2.72
CA GLU A 231 -0.64 18.94 -2.22
C GLU A 231 -1.47 17.78 -1.67
N VAL A 232 -1.29 16.59 -2.23
CA VAL A 232 -2.06 15.39 -1.87
C VAL A 232 -1.08 14.29 -1.47
N ARG A 233 -0.98 14.01 -0.17
CA ARG A 233 0.13 13.20 0.37
C ARG A 233 -0.21 12.26 1.50
N ASN A 234 0.59 11.21 1.68
CA ASN A 234 0.36 10.22 2.75
C ASN A 234 -1.01 9.51 2.63
N LEU A 235 -1.42 9.17 1.41
CA LEU A 235 -2.64 8.40 1.15
C LEU A 235 -2.29 6.92 1.08
N ARG A 236 -3.12 6.03 1.65
CA ARG A 236 -2.92 4.59 1.48
C ARG A 236 -3.15 4.15 0.04
N ARG A 237 -4.12 4.74 -0.67
CA ARG A 237 -4.44 4.38 -2.05
C ARG A 237 -3.83 5.36 -3.03
N LEU A 238 -4.64 6.03 -3.85
CA LEU A 238 -4.20 6.99 -4.85
C LEU A 238 -4.16 8.41 -4.26
N GLY A 239 -3.37 9.29 -4.87
CA GLY A 239 -3.49 10.71 -4.59
C GLY A 239 -4.80 11.26 -5.16
N ILE A 240 -4.94 11.19 -6.48
CA ILE A 240 -6.08 11.74 -7.20
C ILE A 240 -6.63 10.71 -8.20
N ARG A 241 -7.94 10.53 -8.23
CA ARG A 241 -8.62 9.65 -9.18
C ARG A 241 -9.71 10.42 -9.91
N VAL A 242 -9.61 10.51 -11.24
CA VAL A 242 -10.63 11.12 -12.11
C VAL A 242 -11.17 10.03 -13.03
N THR A 243 -12.48 9.75 -12.95
CA THR A 243 -13.12 8.70 -13.76
C THR A 243 -14.49 9.11 -14.32
N GLY A 244 -14.73 8.82 -15.60
CA GLY A 244 -15.99 9.19 -16.26
C GLY A 244 -16.10 10.70 -16.49
N GLY A 245 -17.27 11.17 -16.92
CA GLY A 245 -17.46 12.60 -17.22
C GLY A 245 -16.61 13.09 -18.40
N THR A 246 -16.47 14.40 -18.52
CA THR A 246 -15.71 15.05 -19.62
C THR A 246 -14.92 16.27 -19.15
N GLY A 247 -13.74 16.49 -19.73
CA GLY A 247 -13.01 17.75 -19.58
C GLY A 247 -12.47 18.09 -18.18
N HIS A 248 -12.35 17.12 -17.27
CA HIS A 248 -11.73 17.32 -15.96
C HIS A 248 -10.22 17.58 -16.04
N ARG A 249 -9.66 18.35 -15.11
CA ARG A 249 -8.25 18.78 -15.15
C ARG A 249 -7.58 18.70 -13.79
N VAL A 250 -6.37 18.15 -13.76
CA VAL A 250 -5.47 18.12 -12.59
C VAL A 250 -4.20 18.89 -12.97
N ILE A 251 -3.97 20.03 -12.33
CA ILE A 251 -2.98 21.01 -12.80
C ILE A 251 -2.09 21.49 -11.65
N SER A 252 -0.78 21.50 -11.85
CA SER A 252 0.18 22.07 -10.90
C SER A 252 0.02 21.51 -9.47
N CYS A 253 -0.26 20.20 -9.35
CA CYS A 253 -0.44 19.52 -8.07
C CYS A 253 0.79 18.69 -7.69
N ASP A 254 1.05 18.62 -6.40
CA ASP A 254 2.07 17.78 -5.79
C ASP A 254 1.40 16.52 -5.22
N ILE A 255 1.77 15.34 -5.73
CA ILE A 255 1.16 14.07 -5.35
C ILE A 255 2.25 13.11 -4.88
N HIS A 256 2.29 12.79 -3.58
CA HIS A 256 3.42 12.02 -3.06
C HIS A 256 3.14 11.15 -1.83
N HIS A 257 4.03 10.18 -1.59
CA HIS A 257 3.93 9.25 -0.45
C HIS A 257 2.58 8.51 -0.43
N THR A 258 2.17 8.03 -1.61
CA THR A 258 0.92 7.30 -1.83
C THR A 258 1.18 5.80 -1.93
N GLY A 259 0.27 5.00 -1.38
CA GLY A 259 0.52 3.56 -1.24
C GLY A 259 0.22 2.73 -2.49
N GLN A 260 -0.74 3.11 -3.33
CA GLN A 260 -1.19 2.31 -4.49
C GLN A 260 -1.16 3.04 -5.84
N GLY A 261 -0.56 4.23 -5.90
CA GLY A 261 -0.37 5.00 -7.14
C GLY A 261 -0.58 6.49 -6.95
N GLY A 262 -0.29 7.28 -7.98
CA GLY A 262 -0.38 8.75 -7.93
C GLY A 262 -1.73 9.27 -8.43
N LEU A 263 -1.85 9.34 -9.76
CA LEU A 263 -2.95 9.98 -10.49
C LEU A 263 -3.57 9.02 -11.52
N VAL A 264 -4.89 8.92 -11.55
CA VAL A 264 -5.63 8.19 -12.59
C VAL A 264 -6.50 9.15 -13.39
N LEU A 265 -6.41 9.08 -14.73
CA LEU A 265 -7.31 9.73 -15.69
C LEU A 265 -8.06 8.67 -16.49
N GLY A 266 -9.34 8.45 -16.16
CA GLY A 266 -10.22 7.51 -16.84
C GLY A 266 -11.46 8.17 -17.40
N GLY A 267 -11.88 7.82 -18.62
CA GLY A 267 -13.14 8.34 -19.17
C GLY A 267 -13.27 8.12 -20.67
N GLY A 268 -14.38 8.58 -21.24
CA GLY A 268 -14.72 8.34 -22.64
C GLY A 268 -15.30 6.95 -22.90
N ASP A 269 -15.61 6.67 -24.16
CA ASP A 269 -16.20 5.40 -24.59
C ASP A 269 -15.30 4.71 -25.62
N ARG A 270 -14.78 3.54 -25.25
CA ARG A 270 -13.87 2.74 -26.09
C ARG A 270 -14.55 2.10 -27.29
N LYS A 271 -15.86 1.86 -27.26
CA LYS A 271 -16.60 1.26 -28.38
C LYS A 271 -16.82 2.27 -29.49
N THR A 272 -17.09 3.53 -29.12
CA THR A 272 -17.33 4.62 -30.09
C THR A 272 -16.10 5.49 -30.32
N VAL A 273 -15.03 5.29 -29.55
CA VAL A 273 -13.81 6.12 -29.55
C VAL A 273 -14.14 7.58 -29.20
N THR A 274 -15.14 7.79 -28.35
CA THR A 274 -15.50 9.13 -27.86
C THR A 274 -14.52 9.54 -26.76
N PRO A 275 -13.78 10.66 -26.92
CA PRO A 275 -12.79 11.08 -25.94
C PRO A 275 -13.42 11.66 -24.66
N ALA A 276 -12.77 11.44 -23.52
CA ALA A 276 -13.10 12.14 -22.27
C ALA A 276 -12.52 13.56 -22.22
N GLY A 277 -11.34 13.77 -22.81
CA GLY A 277 -10.66 15.06 -22.79
C GLY A 277 -10.14 15.47 -21.41
N HIS A 278 -9.79 14.51 -20.54
CA HIS A 278 -9.19 14.86 -19.24
C HIS A 278 -7.72 15.26 -19.40
N GLU A 279 -7.26 16.16 -18.53
CA GLU A 279 -5.89 16.66 -18.56
C GLU A 279 -5.17 16.48 -17.20
N ALA A 280 -3.92 16.02 -17.24
CA ALA A 280 -2.95 16.10 -16.14
C ALA A 280 -1.77 16.95 -16.60
N VAL A 281 -1.67 18.20 -16.15
CA VAL A 281 -0.66 19.14 -16.64
C VAL A 281 0.19 19.70 -15.50
N ASP A 282 1.50 19.74 -15.66
CA ASP A 282 2.41 20.42 -14.72
C ASP A 282 2.39 19.83 -13.29
N ASN A 283 2.06 18.55 -13.14
CA ASN A 283 2.02 17.90 -11.82
C ASN A 283 3.37 17.28 -11.45
N HIS A 284 3.69 17.27 -10.16
CA HIS A 284 4.84 16.57 -9.61
C HIS A 284 4.35 15.34 -8.84
N ILE A 285 4.73 14.15 -9.29
CA ILE A 285 4.27 12.87 -8.73
C ILE A 285 5.49 12.03 -8.32
N TRP A 286 5.69 11.84 -7.02
CA TRP A 286 6.88 11.11 -6.54
C TRP A 286 6.60 10.25 -5.32
N ARG A 287 7.44 9.22 -5.10
CA ARG A 287 7.27 8.30 -3.96
C ARG A 287 5.86 7.72 -3.88
N PHE A 288 5.38 7.27 -5.02
CA PHE A 288 4.17 6.45 -5.10
C PHE A 288 4.55 4.97 -4.96
N SER A 289 3.54 4.13 -4.71
CA SER A 289 3.70 2.68 -4.56
C SER A 289 4.41 2.26 -3.27
N GLU A 290 4.18 2.98 -2.16
CA GLU A 290 4.80 2.65 -0.87
C GLU A 290 4.24 1.37 -0.22
N HIS A 291 3.01 0.98 -0.57
CA HIS A 291 2.36 -0.23 -0.05
C HIS A 291 2.28 -1.36 -1.08
N GLN A 292 1.95 -1.02 -2.32
CA GLN A 292 1.90 -1.95 -3.44
C GLN A 292 3.06 -1.65 -4.38
N LEU A 293 4.09 -2.48 -4.38
CA LEU A 293 5.34 -2.15 -5.08
C LEU A 293 5.28 -2.38 -6.60
N THR A 294 4.36 -3.22 -7.07
CA THR A 294 4.20 -3.52 -8.51
C THR A 294 2.79 -3.21 -9.00
N SER A 295 2.69 -2.84 -10.27
CA SER A 295 1.41 -2.45 -10.90
C SER A 295 0.65 -1.32 -10.16
N ALA A 296 1.37 -0.46 -9.46
CA ALA A 296 0.89 0.77 -8.87
C ALA A 296 1.67 1.91 -9.54
N TYR A 297 0.96 2.75 -10.29
CA TYR A 297 1.57 3.69 -11.24
C TYR A 297 1.48 5.11 -10.73
N GLY A 298 2.44 5.95 -11.11
CA GLY A 298 2.42 7.38 -10.84
C GLY A 298 1.32 8.06 -11.64
N LEU A 299 1.16 7.66 -12.91
CA LEU A 299 0.08 8.12 -13.78
C LEU A 299 -0.55 6.94 -14.54
N SER A 300 -1.87 6.84 -14.50
CA SER A 300 -2.62 5.86 -15.30
C SER A 300 -3.59 6.55 -16.25
N PHE A 301 -3.56 6.12 -17.51
CA PHE A 301 -4.61 6.43 -18.48
C PHE A 301 -5.56 5.26 -18.64
N GLU A 302 -6.85 5.55 -18.59
CA GLU A 302 -7.91 4.61 -18.89
C GLU A 302 -8.92 5.22 -19.86
N GLY A 303 -9.49 4.41 -20.76
CA GLY A 303 -10.57 4.84 -21.63
C GLY A 303 -10.09 5.45 -22.96
N VAL A 304 -10.47 6.70 -23.26
CA VAL A 304 -10.19 7.33 -24.56
C VAL A 304 -9.87 8.83 -24.42
N GLY A 305 -8.84 9.32 -25.11
CA GLY A 305 -8.69 10.75 -25.38
C GLY A 305 -8.28 11.62 -24.18
N ASN A 306 -7.50 11.06 -23.26
CA ASN A 306 -6.94 11.81 -22.12
C ASN A 306 -5.50 12.26 -22.40
N ARG A 307 -5.08 13.38 -21.82
CA ARG A 307 -3.78 13.99 -22.04
C ARG A 307 -3.02 14.18 -20.74
N ALA A 308 -1.72 13.88 -20.73
CA ALA A 308 -0.82 14.31 -19.69
C ALA A 308 0.42 14.97 -20.27
N ALA A 309 0.75 16.17 -19.79
CA ALA A 309 1.88 16.93 -20.28
C ALA A 309 2.62 17.72 -19.20
N HIS A 310 3.93 17.90 -19.38
CA HIS A 310 4.77 18.68 -18.45
C HIS A 310 4.77 18.16 -17.01
N ASN A 311 4.47 16.88 -16.79
CA ASN A 311 4.54 16.30 -15.45
C ASN A 311 5.95 15.78 -15.16
N LEU A 312 6.33 15.82 -13.89
CA LEU A 312 7.54 15.20 -13.35
C LEU A 312 7.14 13.97 -12.52
N ILE A 313 7.61 12.77 -12.90
CA ILE A 313 7.23 11.49 -12.26
C ILE A 313 8.48 10.70 -11.87
N HIS A 314 8.72 10.48 -10.57
CA HIS A 314 9.95 9.78 -10.13
C HIS A 314 9.82 9.07 -8.77
N ASP A 315 10.91 8.43 -8.32
CA ASP A 315 11.04 7.75 -7.03
C ASP A 315 10.01 6.63 -6.79
N ALA A 316 9.90 5.68 -7.74
CA ALA A 316 9.03 4.52 -7.59
C ALA A 316 9.76 3.20 -7.85
N PRO A 317 9.35 2.10 -7.19
CA PRO A 317 10.00 0.79 -7.32
C PRO A 317 9.71 0.07 -8.64
N HIS A 318 8.72 0.53 -9.42
CA HIS A 318 8.24 -0.14 -10.62
C HIS A 318 7.73 0.87 -11.66
N GLN A 319 6.86 0.43 -12.57
CA GLN A 319 6.31 1.21 -13.67
C GLN A 319 5.74 2.56 -13.24
N ALA A 320 6.22 3.64 -13.86
CA ALA A 320 5.75 5.00 -13.60
C ALA A 320 4.41 5.32 -14.29
N VAL A 321 4.22 4.84 -15.52
CA VAL A 321 3.05 5.17 -16.35
C VAL A 321 2.39 3.91 -16.87
N PHE A 322 1.06 3.84 -16.75
CA PHE A 322 0.23 2.82 -17.38
C PHE A 322 -0.70 3.44 -18.41
N VAL A 323 -0.83 2.78 -19.56
CA VAL A 323 -1.71 3.21 -20.65
C VAL A 323 -2.68 2.09 -20.99
N GLY A 324 -3.96 2.30 -20.71
CA GLY A 324 -5.04 1.35 -20.98
C GLY A 324 -6.19 2.00 -21.75
N GLY A 325 -6.08 2.11 -23.07
CA GLY A 325 -7.10 2.84 -23.83
C GLY A 325 -6.67 3.25 -25.22
N ASN A 326 -7.41 4.18 -25.81
CA ASN A 326 -7.19 4.70 -27.15
C ASN A 326 -6.92 6.20 -27.11
N ASP A 327 -6.17 6.72 -28.08
CA ASP A 327 -6.00 8.16 -28.34
C ASP A 327 -5.55 9.00 -27.14
N HIS A 328 -4.82 8.40 -26.21
CA HIS A 328 -4.18 9.14 -25.11
C HIS A 328 -2.95 9.87 -25.61
N VAL A 329 -2.68 11.04 -25.03
CA VAL A 329 -1.47 11.84 -25.32
C VAL A 329 -0.62 11.92 -24.07
N PHE A 330 0.62 11.44 -24.17
CA PHE A 330 1.64 11.58 -23.13
C PHE A 330 2.84 12.31 -23.74
N GLU A 331 2.97 13.61 -23.47
CA GLU A 331 3.96 14.47 -24.13
C GLU A 331 4.69 15.37 -23.15
N LEU A 332 5.97 15.66 -23.39
CA LEU A 332 6.73 16.65 -22.61
C LEU A 332 6.80 16.35 -21.09
N ASN A 333 6.64 15.09 -20.70
CA ASN A 333 6.78 14.66 -19.31
C ASN A 333 8.21 14.18 -19.04
N GLU A 334 8.69 14.37 -17.83
CA GLU A 334 9.95 13.82 -17.33
C GLU A 334 9.67 12.63 -16.41
N VAL A 335 10.36 11.51 -16.66
CA VAL A 335 10.24 10.28 -15.86
C VAL A 335 11.64 9.75 -15.56
N HIS A 336 12.00 9.60 -14.28
CA HIS A 336 13.31 9.09 -13.86
C HIS A 336 13.30 8.27 -12.57
#